data_AF-A0A9D4HIV1-F1
#
_entry.id   AF-A0A9D4HIV1-F1
#
_cell.length_a   1.000
_cell.length_b   1.000
_cell.length_c   1.000
_cell.angle_alpha   90.00
_cell.angle_beta   90.00
_cell.angle_gamma   90.00
#
_symmetry.space_group_name_H-M   'P 1'
#
loop_
_entity.id
_entity.type
_entity.pdbx_description
1 polymer ?
#
loop_
_entity_poly.entity_id
_entity_poly.type
_entity_poly.pdbx_seq_one_letter_code
_entity_poly.pdbx_strand_id
1 'polypeptide(L)'
;MAQYLYDTFWDERFWFPSNRTHSWKSLENVPGSNVYYPDMKDLHWSLLLGVALIGIRYLLETFIVVPIALRLGVSNKKPQKPAENKILEAAWADKRRLTHDAIKGLAKQTDMPERKVEIWFRKRKQLNAPTPMSKFRECSWHLIFYTTFFIYALVYLWKKPYFWKTILCWDNWPHQPVTEEMYWHYVVELGFYWSLVFTVCSDHKRKDFKEMIVHHFATMVLMYFSWVLNFVRIGTIVLAVHDAADTWLALTKMSIYSKNKMATDIFFGIFLLIWILSRLVYYPFVVLYSTTFEPYASKLTDHTFGAHLFFNFFLYLLQILHIIWTYMIFRIVYRKLIKGNVEDVRSDSEESNAEYESDSEQEGKERKERKEKMQPNGTKVPKSEQNGSNGAVTNGYGHKANGRLEMNGNGFKN
;
A
#
# COMPACT_ATOMS: atom_id res chain seq x y z
N MET A 1 -36.54 -23.21 -5.80
CA MET A 1 -35.84 -22.48 -4.71
C MET A 1 -34.98 -21.34 -5.24
N ALA A 2 -34.00 -21.59 -6.14
CA ALA A 2 -33.15 -20.54 -6.70
C ALA A 2 -33.93 -19.40 -7.40
N GLN A 3 -34.89 -19.72 -8.27
CA GLN A 3 -35.72 -18.72 -8.95
C GLN A 3 -36.55 -17.88 -7.96
N TYR A 4 -37.20 -18.54 -6.99
CA TYR A 4 -37.95 -17.85 -5.94
C TYR A 4 -37.07 -16.88 -5.14
N LEU A 5 -35.85 -17.29 -4.78
CA LEU A 5 -34.89 -16.41 -4.11
C LEU A 5 -34.46 -15.24 -5.00
N TYR A 6 -34.26 -15.47 -6.29
CA TYR A 6 -33.96 -14.43 -7.27
C TYR A 6 -35.10 -13.42 -7.39
N ASP A 7 -36.34 -13.89 -7.59
CA ASP A 7 -37.52 -13.04 -7.72
C ASP A 7 -37.80 -12.26 -6.42
N THR A 8 -37.60 -12.90 -5.27
CA THR A 8 -37.73 -12.24 -3.96
C THR A 8 -36.65 -11.19 -3.75
N PHE A 9 -35.41 -11.49 -4.15
CA PHE A 9 -34.31 -10.55 -4.02
C PHE A 9 -34.51 -9.33 -4.92
N TRP A 10 -34.95 -9.52 -6.17
CA TRP A 10 -35.17 -8.44 -7.14
C TRP A 10 -36.56 -7.81 -7.10
N ASP A 11 -37.31 -8.01 -6.01
CA ASP A 11 -38.62 -7.38 -5.83
C ASP A 11 -38.50 -5.85 -5.85
N GLU A 12 -39.26 -5.21 -6.75
CA GLU A 12 -39.24 -3.76 -6.97
C GLU A 12 -39.54 -2.97 -5.69
N ARG A 13 -40.33 -3.52 -4.77
CA ARG A 13 -40.70 -2.86 -3.50
C ARG A 13 -39.52 -2.70 -2.55
N PHE A 14 -38.48 -3.52 -2.70
CA PHE A 14 -37.26 -3.38 -1.92
C PHE A 14 -36.31 -2.35 -2.54
N TRP A 15 -36.18 -2.36 -3.87
CA TRP A 15 -35.17 -1.55 -4.57
C TRP A 15 -35.63 -0.16 -4.97
N PHE A 16 -36.94 0.07 -5.11
CA PHE A 16 -37.52 1.35 -5.46
C PHE A 16 -38.43 1.87 -4.35
N PRO A 17 -38.65 3.20 -4.26
CA PRO A 17 -39.65 3.77 -3.38
C PRO A 17 -41.05 3.24 -3.71
N SER A 18 -41.95 3.26 -2.73
CA SER A 18 -43.31 2.69 -2.86
C SER A 18 -44.23 3.45 -3.83
N ASN A 19 -43.78 4.55 -4.44
CA ASN A 19 -44.52 5.22 -5.50
C ASN A 19 -44.39 4.40 -6.80
N ARG A 20 -45.52 4.03 -7.42
CA ARG A 20 -45.56 3.10 -8.58
C ARG A 20 -44.96 3.66 -9.89
N THR A 21 -44.15 4.71 -9.83
CA THR A 21 -43.53 5.35 -10.99
C THR A 21 -42.24 4.70 -11.44
N HIS A 22 -41.57 3.92 -10.58
CA HIS A 22 -40.26 3.33 -10.85
C HIS A 22 -40.35 1.80 -10.92
N SER A 23 -39.79 1.21 -11.98
CA SER A 23 -39.76 -0.24 -12.22
C SER A 23 -38.47 -0.64 -12.94
N TRP A 24 -38.07 -1.91 -12.86
CA TRP A 24 -36.88 -2.39 -13.59
C TRP A 24 -37.01 -2.19 -15.10
N LYS A 25 -38.23 -2.39 -15.62
CA LYS A 25 -38.55 -2.19 -17.03
C LYS A 25 -38.27 -0.77 -17.52
N SER A 26 -38.37 0.20 -16.62
CA SER A 26 -38.14 1.61 -16.95
C SER A 26 -36.66 2.01 -17.06
N LEU A 27 -35.75 1.08 -16.73
CA LEU A 27 -34.30 1.22 -16.87
C LEU A 27 -33.73 0.38 -18.03
N GLU A 28 -34.60 -0.33 -18.78
CA GLU A 28 -34.16 -1.10 -19.94
C GLU A 28 -33.75 -0.18 -21.09
N ASN A 29 -32.62 -0.50 -21.71
CA ASN A 29 -32.15 0.19 -22.91
C ASN A 29 -33.05 -0.12 -24.10
N VAL A 30 -33.59 0.93 -24.74
CA VAL A 30 -34.41 0.81 -25.95
C VAL A 30 -33.51 0.81 -27.19
N PRO A 31 -33.58 -0.22 -28.06
CA PRO A 31 -32.79 -0.26 -29.30
C PRO A 31 -33.03 0.97 -30.18
N GLY A 32 -31.95 1.65 -30.58
CA GLY A 32 -32.00 2.86 -31.42
C GLY A 32 -32.21 4.18 -30.65
N SER A 33 -32.29 4.15 -29.31
CA SER A 33 -32.29 5.36 -28.48
C SER A 33 -30.89 5.96 -28.36
N ASN A 34 -30.80 7.29 -28.32
CA ASN A 34 -29.56 8.01 -27.98
C ASN A 34 -29.29 8.08 -26.47
N VAL A 35 -30.19 7.53 -25.66
CA VAL A 35 -30.13 7.54 -24.19
C VAL A 35 -29.73 6.14 -23.73
N TYR A 36 -28.64 6.07 -22.96
CA TYR A 36 -28.13 4.82 -22.39
C TYR A 36 -28.32 4.77 -20.88
N TYR A 37 -28.87 3.66 -20.38
CA TYR A 37 -29.01 3.34 -18.96
C TYR A 37 -28.07 2.18 -18.59
N PRO A 38 -27.65 2.08 -17.32
CA PRO A 38 -26.78 0.99 -16.86
C PRO A 38 -27.37 -0.40 -17.15
N ASP A 39 -26.63 -1.27 -17.84
CA ASP A 39 -26.97 -2.70 -17.97
C ASP A 39 -26.02 -3.53 -17.10
N MET A 40 -26.53 -4.58 -16.44
CA MET A 40 -25.71 -5.53 -15.69
C MET A 40 -24.61 -6.15 -16.55
N LYS A 41 -24.86 -6.34 -17.86
CA LYS A 41 -23.90 -6.93 -18.81
C LYS A 41 -22.64 -6.10 -18.98
N ASP A 42 -22.72 -4.79 -18.75
CA ASP A 42 -21.58 -3.88 -18.83
C ASP A 42 -20.48 -4.28 -17.87
N LEU A 43 -20.87 -4.70 -16.66
CA LEU A 43 -19.94 -5.07 -15.61
C LEU A 43 -19.24 -6.41 -15.90
N HIS A 44 -19.76 -7.26 -16.78
CA HIS A 44 -19.03 -8.46 -17.20
C HIS A 44 -17.76 -8.11 -17.97
N TRP A 45 -17.74 -7.01 -18.71
CA TRP A 45 -16.53 -6.54 -19.40
C TRP A 45 -15.43 -6.15 -18.43
N SER A 46 -15.78 -5.71 -17.21
CA SER A 46 -14.79 -5.38 -16.17
C SER A 46 -13.96 -6.59 -15.75
N LEU A 47 -14.51 -7.82 -15.77
CA LEU A 47 -13.77 -9.04 -15.46
C LEU A 47 -12.67 -9.32 -16.49
N LEU A 48 -13.03 -9.24 -17.78
CA LEU A 48 -12.08 -9.41 -18.88
C LEU A 48 -11.01 -8.33 -18.85
N LEU A 49 -11.41 -7.10 -18.56
CA LEU A 49 -10.50 -5.99 -18.39
C LEU A 49 -9.55 -6.19 -17.20
N GLY A 50 -10.02 -6.78 -16.09
CA GLY A 50 -9.16 -7.15 -14.96
C GLY A 50 -8.04 -8.11 -15.35
N VAL A 51 -8.32 -9.11 -16.19
CA VAL A 51 -7.29 -10.01 -16.74
C VAL A 51 -6.34 -9.25 -17.66
N ALA A 52 -6.87 -8.38 -18.53
CA ALA A 52 -6.05 -7.56 -19.43
C ALA A 52 -5.12 -6.61 -18.65
N LEU A 53 -5.61 -6.00 -17.57
CA LEU A 53 -4.84 -5.11 -16.69
C LEU A 53 -3.67 -5.83 -16.01
N ILE A 54 -3.80 -7.12 -15.69
CA ILE A 54 -2.66 -7.93 -15.18
C ILE A 54 -1.57 -8.05 -16.26
N GLY A 55 -1.94 -8.29 -17.51
CA GLY A 55 -1.02 -8.32 -18.64
C GLY A 55 -0.32 -6.96 -18.86
N ILE A 56 -1.11 -5.88 -18.87
CA ILE A 56 -0.59 -4.50 -18.99
C ILE A 56 0.38 -4.17 -17.85
N ARG A 57 0.01 -4.52 -16.61
CA ARG A 57 0.87 -4.37 -15.43
C ARG A 57 2.20 -5.08 -15.62
N TYR A 58 2.19 -6.33 -16.06
CA TYR A 58 3.43 -7.09 -16.28
C TYR A 58 4.35 -6.42 -17.29
N LEU A 59 3.81 -5.93 -18.41
CA LEU A 59 4.57 -5.23 -19.45
C LEU A 59 5.14 -3.91 -18.93
N LEU A 60 4.31 -3.06 -18.33
CA LEU A 60 4.73 -1.77 -17.77
C LEU A 60 5.80 -1.93 -16.70
N GLU A 61 5.59 -2.87 -15.77
CA GLU A 61 6.55 -3.10 -14.69
C GLU A 61 7.92 -3.55 -15.25
N THR A 62 7.91 -4.43 -16.25
CA THR A 62 9.13 -5.00 -16.83
C THR A 62 9.89 -3.99 -17.69
N PHE A 63 9.19 -3.29 -18.59
CA PHE A 63 9.83 -2.47 -19.62
C PHE A 63 10.04 -1.00 -19.20
N ILE A 64 9.23 -0.49 -18.28
CA ILE A 64 9.25 0.93 -17.89
C ILE A 64 9.70 1.10 -16.44
N VAL A 65 9.01 0.42 -15.51
CA VAL A 65 9.22 0.66 -14.06
C VAL A 65 10.57 0.16 -13.59
N VAL A 66 11.00 -1.05 -13.96
CA VAL A 66 12.30 -1.60 -13.52
C VAL A 66 13.48 -0.71 -13.95
N PRO A 67 13.59 -0.26 -15.21
CA PRO A 67 14.64 0.69 -15.60
C PRO A 67 14.63 1.99 -14.79
N ILE A 68 13.46 2.57 -14.53
CA ILE A 68 13.31 3.79 -13.71
C ILE A 68 13.76 3.52 -12.27
N ALA A 69 13.32 2.43 -11.67
CA ALA A 69 13.66 2.05 -10.30
C ALA A 69 15.18 1.89 -10.13
N LEU A 70 15.87 1.27 -11.11
CA LEU A 70 17.32 1.14 -11.11
C LEU A 70 18.03 2.50 -11.19
N ARG A 71 17.54 3.42 -12.02
CA ARG A 71 18.07 4.80 -12.10
C ARG A 71 17.87 5.59 -10.81
N LEU A 72 16.80 5.30 -10.08
CA LEU A 72 16.51 5.88 -8.77
C LEU A 72 17.26 5.19 -7.61
N GLY A 73 18.12 4.20 -7.89
CA GLY A 73 18.94 3.52 -6.89
C GLY A 73 18.22 2.43 -6.09
N VAL A 74 17.07 1.96 -6.56
CA VAL A 74 16.32 0.86 -5.90
C VAL A 74 17.09 -0.45 -6.05
N SER A 75 17.30 -1.15 -4.93
CA SER A 75 18.01 -2.42 -4.91
C SER A 75 17.23 -3.53 -5.62
N ASN A 76 17.86 -4.15 -6.63
CA ASN A 76 17.36 -5.35 -7.30
C ASN A 76 18.06 -6.64 -6.83
N LYS A 77 18.69 -6.61 -5.65
CA LYS A 77 19.37 -7.79 -5.11
C LYS A 77 18.33 -8.83 -4.67
N LYS A 78 18.40 -10.03 -5.26
CA LYS A 78 17.60 -11.17 -4.82
C LYS A 78 18.09 -11.66 -3.45
N PRO A 79 17.18 -12.08 -2.54
CA PRO A 79 17.56 -12.69 -1.27
C PRO A 79 18.47 -13.90 -1.50
N GLN A 80 19.50 -14.03 -0.67
CA GLN A 80 20.42 -15.18 -0.77
C GLN A 80 19.77 -16.41 -0.13
N LYS A 81 19.81 -17.55 -0.84
CA LYS A 81 19.41 -18.84 -0.27
C LYS A 81 20.36 -19.21 0.89
N PRO A 82 19.82 -19.66 2.04
CA PRO A 82 20.65 -20.17 3.11
C PRO A 82 21.28 -21.50 2.67
N ALA A 83 22.33 -21.93 3.37
CA ALA A 83 22.96 -23.23 3.12
C ALA A 83 21.94 -24.37 3.34
N GLU A 84 21.98 -25.41 2.51
CA GLU A 84 21.05 -26.54 2.64
C GLU A 84 21.26 -27.25 3.99
N ASN A 85 20.20 -27.32 4.79
CA ASN A 85 20.20 -28.03 6.06
C ASN A 85 18.80 -28.61 6.34
N LYS A 86 18.69 -29.95 6.28
CA LYS A 86 17.41 -30.65 6.45
C LYS A 86 16.81 -30.49 7.85
N ILE A 87 17.65 -30.38 8.89
CA ILE A 87 17.20 -30.21 10.28
C ILE A 87 16.58 -28.82 10.45
N LEU A 88 17.24 -27.78 9.92
CA LEU A 88 16.74 -26.40 10.01
C LEU A 88 15.50 -26.18 9.13
N GLU A 89 15.42 -26.78 7.95
CA GLU A 89 14.19 -26.75 7.12
C GLU A 89 13.02 -27.50 7.80
N ALA A 90 13.27 -28.64 8.44
CA ALA A 90 12.24 -29.34 9.20
C ALA A 90 11.74 -28.50 10.39
N ALA A 91 12.66 -27.85 11.11
CA ALA A 91 12.33 -26.94 12.21
C ALA A 91 11.55 -25.70 11.72
N TRP A 92 11.88 -25.16 10.53
CA TRP A 92 11.12 -24.09 9.89
C TRP A 92 9.71 -24.53 9.50
N ALA A 93 9.57 -25.74 8.95
CA ALA A 93 8.28 -26.30 8.55
C ALA A 93 7.34 -26.54 9.74
N ASP A 94 7.89 -26.94 10.90
CA ASP A 94 7.13 -27.14 12.14
C ASP A 94 6.64 -25.81 12.77
N LYS A 95 6.99 -24.64 12.17
CA LYS A 95 6.63 -23.29 12.62
C LYS A 95 6.88 -23.04 14.12
N ARG A 96 7.81 -23.78 14.74
CA ARG A 96 8.18 -23.56 16.13
C ARG A 96 8.68 -22.13 16.26
N ARG A 97 8.13 -21.41 17.23
CA ARG A 97 8.61 -20.09 17.58
C ARG A 97 10.11 -20.19 17.88
N LEU A 98 10.90 -19.31 17.26
CA LEU A 98 12.34 -19.20 17.46
C LEU A 98 12.63 -18.64 18.86
N THR A 99 12.39 -19.44 19.89
CA THR A 99 12.83 -19.14 21.25
C THR A 99 14.33 -19.38 21.36
N HIS A 100 14.98 -18.67 22.29
CA HIS A 100 16.41 -18.79 22.52
C HIS A 100 16.83 -20.25 22.84
N ASP A 101 15.98 -20.98 23.57
CA ASP A 101 16.23 -22.40 23.87
C ASP A 101 16.07 -23.32 22.65
N ALA A 102 15.14 -23.00 21.74
CA ALA A 102 15.01 -23.73 20.47
C ALA A 102 16.26 -23.54 19.60
N ILE A 103 16.80 -22.32 19.53
CA ILE A 103 18.04 -22.01 18.79
C ILE A 103 19.22 -22.80 19.36
N LYS A 104 19.36 -22.86 20.68
CA LYS A 104 20.39 -23.70 21.36
C LYS A 104 20.27 -25.17 21.01
N GLY A 105 19.06 -25.71 21.05
CA GLY A 105 18.79 -27.11 20.69
C GLY A 105 19.19 -27.40 19.24
N LEU A 106 18.81 -26.52 18.31
CA LEU A 106 19.13 -26.65 16.89
C LEU A 106 20.63 -26.48 16.62
N ALA A 107 21.31 -25.57 17.32
CA ALA A 107 22.75 -25.40 17.25
C ALA A 107 23.49 -26.69 17.62
N LYS A 108 23.05 -27.37 18.69
CA LYS A 108 23.61 -28.66 19.12
C LYS A 108 23.33 -29.78 18.12
N GLN A 109 22.13 -29.84 17.53
CA GLN A 109 21.77 -30.87 16.55
C GLN A 109 22.48 -30.71 15.20
N THR A 110 22.78 -29.46 14.81
CA THR A 110 23.41 -29.15 13.52
C THR A 110 24.92 -29.02 13.60
N ASP A 111 25.50 -29.11 14.80
CA ASP A 111 26.92 -28.81 15.08
C ASP A 111 27.32 -27.42 14.55
N MET A 112 26.42 -26.45 14.70
CA MET A 112 26.62 -25.08 14.25
C MET A 112 26.56 -24.11 15.42
N PRO A 113 27.34 -23.02 15.42
CA PRO A 113 27.16 -21.94 16.37
C PRO A 113 25.75 -21.35 16.30
N GLU A 114 25.17 -20.99 17.45
CA GLU A 114 23.82 -20.36 17.57
C GLU A 114 23.63 -19.22 16.56
N ARG A 115 24.64 -18.35 16.42
CA ARG A 115 24.63 -17.24 15.47
C ARG A 115 24.47 -17.68 14.01
N LYS A 116 25.06 -18.81 13.60
CA LYS A 116 24.88 -19.32 12.22
C LYS A 116 23.47 -19.86 12.02
N VAL A 117 22.87 -20.48 13.05
CA VAL A 117 21.47 -20.91 13.04
C VAL A 117 20.54 -19.71 12.92
N GLU A 118 20.74 -18.66 13.72
CA GLU A 118 19.99 -17.40 13.61
C GLU A 118 20.08 -16.77 12.22
N ILE A 119 21.29 -16.67 11.66
CA ILE A 119 21.51 -16.13 10.30
C ILE A 119 20.79 -17.00 9.26
N TRP A 120 20.82 -18.32 9.42
CA TRP A 120 20.12 -19.24 8.54
C TRP A 120 18.61 -18.95 8.54
N PHE A 121 17.99 -18.85 9.70
CA PHE A 121 16.56 -18.53 9.83
C PHE A 121 16.22 -17.14 9.30
N ARG A 122 17.06 -16.13 9.56
CA ARG A 122 16.89 -14.79 8.99
C ARG A 122 16.94 -14.81 7.46
N LYS A 123 17.92 -15.50 6.86
CA LYS A 123 18.00 -15.67 5.39
C LYS A 123 16.80 -16.45 4.85
N ARG A 124 16.37 -17.50 5.56
CA ARG A 124 15.22 -18.33 5.17
C ARG A 124 13.91 -17.55 5.17
N LYS A 125 13.71 -16.69 6.16
CA LYS A 125 12.57 -15.75 6.24
C LYS A 125 12.63 -14.71 5.12
N GLN A 126 13.81 -14.15 4.84
CA GLN A 126 14.02 -13.17 3.76
C GLN A 126 13.78 -13.74 2.36
N LEU A 127 13.95 -15.05 2.14
CA LEU A 127 13.68 -15.68 0.84
C LEU A 127 12.23 -15.47 0.36
N ASN A 128 11.27 -15.49 1.28
CA ASN A 128 9.84 -15.33 0.98
C ASN A 128 9.37 -13.88 1.16
N ALA A 129 10.27 -12.97 1.57
CA ALA A 129 9.92 -11.58 1.81
C ALA A 129 9.92 -10.80 0.49
N PRO A 130 8.95 -9.89 0.29
CA PRO A 130 8.94 -9.01 -0.88
C PRO A 130 10.18 -8.12 -0.88
N THR A 131 10.85 -8.04 -2.02
CA THR A 131 12.05 -7.22 -2.20
C THR A 131 11.69 -5.74 -2.36
N PRO A 132 12.61 -4.80 -2.09
CA PRO A 132 12.36 -3.38 -2.37
C PRO A 132 11.93 -3.12 -3.82
N MET A 133 12.52 -3.86 -4.78
CA MET A 133 12.12 -3.79 -6.19
C MET A 133 10.67 -4.27 -6.41
N SER A 134 10.24 -5.38 -5.79
CA SER A 134 8.86 -5.85 -5.96
C SER A 134 7.86 -4.87 -5.35
N LYS A 135 8.16 -4.30 -4.18
CA LYS A 135 7.32 -3.29 -3.53
C LYS A 135 7.26 -2.00 -4.36
N PHE A 136 8.39 -1.57 -4.94
CA PHE A 136 8.44 -0.39 -5.82
C PHE A 136 7.58 -0.59 -7.07
N ARG A 137 7.65 -1.76 -7.70
CA ARG A 137 6.82 -2.12 -8.86
C ARG A 137 5.33 -2.07 -8.51
N GLU A 138 4.92 -2.71 -7.42
CA GLU A 138 3.54 -2.68 -6.93
C GLU A 138 3.07 -1.23 -6.70
N CYS A 139 3.87 -0.40 -6.02
CA CYS A 139 3.51 1.00 -5.78
C CYS A 139 3.44 1.81 -7.09
N SER A 140 4.30 1.54 -8.06
CA SER A 140 4.29 2.22 -9.36
C SER A 140 3.03 1.90 -10.16
N TRP A 141 2.54 0.66 -10.08
CA TRP A 141 1.28 0.26 -10.72
C TRP A 141 0.10 1.06 -10.17
N HIS A 142 -0.02 1.13 -8.84
CA HIS A 142 -1.04 1.93 -8.17
C HIS A 142 -0.89 3.43 -8.50
N LEU A 143 0.34 3.96 -8.53
CA LEU A 143 0.59 5.35 -8.89
C LEU A 143 0.06 5.66 -10.28
N ILE A 144 0.44 4.87 -11.29
CA ILE A 144 0.03 5.09 -12.68
C ILE A 144 -1.49 5.04 -12.77
N PHE A 145 -2.10 3.99 -12.22
CA PHE A 145 -3.55 3.79 -12.31
C PHE A 145 -4.33 4.92 -11.63
N TYR A 146 -4.11 5.15 -10.32
CA TYR A 146 -4.87 6.15 -9.57
C TYR A 146 -4.61 7.57 -10.06
N THR A 147 -3.40 7.91 -10.51
CA THR A 147 -3.15 9.24 -11.08
C THR A 147 -3.94 9.43 -12.37
N THR A 148 -3.92 8.44 -13.27
CA THR A 148 -4.64 8.51 -14.54
C THR A 148 -6.14 8.64 -14.32
N PHE A 149 -6.73 7.80 -13.47
CA PHE A 149 -8.17 7.81 -13.24
C PHE A 149 -8.64 8.98 -12.38
N PHE A 150 -7.85 9.44 -11.41
CA PHE A 150 -8.14 10.68 -10.69
C PHE A 150 -8.19 11.90 -11.63
N ILE A 151 -7.20 12.04 -12.52
CA ILE A 151 -7.17 13.14 -13.51
C ILE A 151 -8.34 13.00 -14.49
N TYR A 152 -8.60 11.79 -14.98
CA TYR A 152 -9.72 11.51 -15.87
C TYR A 152 -11.05 11.92 -15.23
N ALA A 153 -11.30 11.46 -14.01
CA ALA A 153 -12.48 11.79 -13.22
C ALA A 153 -12.62 13.29 -13.01
N LEU A 154 -11.55 13.96 -12.60
CA LEU A 154 -11.56 15.40 -12.35
C LEU A 154 -11.93 16.17 -13.62
N VAL A 155 -11.35 15.85 -14.77
CA VAL A 155 -11.57 16.58 -16.04
C VAL A 155 -13.03 16.52 -16.49
N TYR A 156 -13.67 15.34 -16.45
CA TYR A 156 -15.06 15.24 -16.91
C TYR A 156 -16.07 15.63 -15.82
N LEU A 157 -15.84 15.30 -14.54
CA LEU A 157 -16.75 15.65 -13.45
C LEU A 157 -16.81 17.15 -13.21
N TRP A 158 -15.70 17.89 -13.44
CA TRP A 158 -15.67 19.34 -13.28
C TRP A 158 -16.75 20.06 -14.10
N LYS A 159 -17.10 19.50 -15.26
CA LYS A 159 -18.12 20.03 -16.18
C LYS A 159 -19.55 19.71 -15.76
N LYS A 160 -19.74 18.85 -14.75
CA LYS A 160 -21.04 18.30 -14.37
C LYS A 160 -21.58 19.05 -13.13
N PRO A 161 -22.85 19.49 -13.13
CA PRO A 161 -23.37 20.33 -12.05
C PRO A 161 -23.45 19.59 -10.71
N TYR A 162 -23.68 18.27 -10.74
CA TYR A 162 -23.76 17.45 -9.52
C TYR A 162 -22.41 17.24 -8.82
N PHE A 163 -21.27 17.51 -9.48
CA PHE A 163 -19.95 17.53 -8.84
C PHE A 163 -19.83 18.68 -7.83
N TRP A 164 -20.49 19.80 -8.12
CA TRP A 164 -20.49 21.01 -7.30
C TRP A 164 -21.66 21.07 -6.32
N LYS A 165 -22.78 20.45 -6.66
CA LYS A 165 -24.00 20.39 -5.83
C LYS A 165 -24.53 18.96 -5.81
N THR A 166 -24.17 18.22 -4.76
CA THR A 166 -24.49 16.79 -4.64
C THR A 166 -25.97 16.47 -4.69
N ILE A 167 -26.86 17.39 -4.28
CA ILE A 167 -28.31 17.19 -4.37
C ILE A 167 -28.78 16.86 -5.79
N LEU A 168 -28.07 17.34 -6.82
CA LEU A 168 -28.34 17.06 -8.23
C LEU A 168 -27.95 15.63 -8.66
N CYS A 169 -27.26 14.87 -7.81
CA CYS A 169 -27.07 13.43 -8.00
C CYS A 169 -28.39 12.67 -7.93
N TRP A 170 -29.40 13.22 -7.26
CA TRP A 170 -30.70 12.58 -7.05
C TRP A 170 -31.77 13.07 -8.04
N ASP A 171 -31.46 14.11 -8.81
CA ASP A 171 -32.38 14.68 -9.79
C ASP A 171 -32.68 13.68 -10.91
N ASN A 172 -33.97 13.47 -11.19
CA ASN A 172 -34.50 12.50 -12.15
C ASN A 172 -34.05 11.04 -11.90
N TRP A 173 -33.59 10.69 -10.70
CA TRP A 173 -33.34 9.29 -10.37
C TRP A 173 -34.67 8.49 -10.38
N PRO A 174 -34.70 7.25 -10.91
CA PRO A 174 -33.60 6.44 -11.46
C PRO A 174 -33.35 6.64 -12.97
N HIS A 175 -34.04 7.57 -13.65
CA HIS A 175 -33.93 7.83 -15.09
C HIS A 175 -32.76 8.77 -15.43
N GLN A 176 -31.54 8.38 -15.05
CA GLN A 176 -30.34 9.15 -15.32
C GLN A 176 -29.53 8.52 -16.45
N PRO A 177 -29.35 9.19 -17.61
CA PRO A 177 -28.49 8.66 -18.65
C PRO A 177 -27.04 8.60 -18.20
N VAL A 178 -26.38 7.50 -18.56
CA VAL A 178 -24.94 7.31 -18.36
C VAL A 178 -24.21 7.82 -19.59
N THR A 179 -23.25 8.72 -19.38
CA THR A 179 -22.37 9.17 -20.46
C THR A 179 -21.21 8.20 -20.65
N GLU A 180 -20.60 8.22 -21.83
CA GLU A 180 -19.46 7.35 -22.14
C GLU A 180 -18.32 7.51 -21.12
N GLU A 181 -18.09 8.72 -20.60
CA GLU A 181 -17.05 8.96 -19.61
C GLU A 181 -17.34 8.28 -18.27
N MET A 182 -18.60 8.27 -17.84
CA MET A 182 -19.01 7.55 -16.63
C MET A 182 -18.86 6.04 -16.81
N TYR A 183 -19.23 5.53 -17.98
CA TYR A 183 -19.12 4.12 -18.32
C TYR A 183 -17.68 3.64 -18.21
N TRP A 184 -16.75 4.31 -18.90
CA TRP A 184 -15.34 3.90 -18.85
C TRP A 184 -14.72 4.11 -17.46
N HIS A 185 -15.13 5.16 -16.73
CA HIS A 185 -14.70 5.32 -15.33
C HIS A 185 -15.09 4.11 -14.49
N TYR A 186 -16.35 3.67 -14.54
CA TYR A 186 -16.83 2.54 -13.75
C TYR A 186 -16.24 1.20 -14.16
N VAL A 187 -16.27 0.89 -15.46
CA VAL A 187 -15.87 -0.42 -15.96
C VAL A 187 -14.36 -0.63 -15.76
N VAL A 188 -13.56 0.41 -15.95
CA VAL A 188 -12.10 0.30 -15.75
C VAL A 188 -11.72 0.27 -14.28
N GLU A 189 -12.32 1.11 -13.44
CA GLU A 189 -12.12 1.03 -11.98
C GLU A 189 -12.50 -0.36 -11.46
N LEU A 190 -13.66 -0.88 -11.84
CA LEU A 190 -14.09 -2.21 -11.38
C LEU A 190 -13.16 -3.31 -11.91
N GLY A 191 -12.66 -3.17 -13.13
CA GLY A 191 -11.66 -4.07 -13.70
C GLY A 191 -10.33 -4.02 -12.94
N PHE A 192 -9.92 -2.86 -12.45
CA PHE A 192 -8.76 -2.73 -11.59
C PHE A 192 -8.96 -3.44 -10.25
N TYR A 193 -10.12 -3.27 -9.60
CA TYR A 193 -10.46 -4.05 -8.39
C TYR A 193 -10.44 -5.56 -8.65
N TRP A 194 -10.97 -6.02 -9.79
CA TRP A 194 -10.86 -7.44 -10.19
C TRP A 194 -9.41 -7.88 -10.34
N SER A 195 -8.56 -7.05 -10.96
CA SER A 195 -7.13 -7.37 -11.10
C SER A 195 -6.45 -7.57 -9.74
N LEU A 196 -6.80 -6.77 -8.73
CA LEU A 196 -6.29 -6.90 -7.36
C LEU A 196 -6.84 -8.17 -6.67
N VAL A 197 -8.12 -8.50 -6.87
CA VAL A 197 -8.72 -9.73 -6.34
C VAL A 197 -8.07 -10.97 -6.94
N PHE A 198 -7.80 -10.99 -8.24
CA PHE A 198 -7.15 -12.13 -8.89
C PHE A 198 -5.71 -12.35 -8.38
N THR A 199 -5.00 -11.30 -7.99
CA THR A 199 -3.64 -11.41 -7.45
C THR A 199 -3.58 -11.59 -5.94
N VAL A 200 -4.70 -11.44 -5.22
CA VAL A 200 -4.75 -11.38 -3.75
C VAL A 200 -4.15 -12.60 -3.05
N CYS A 201 -4.26 -13.79 -3.66
CA CYS A 201 -3.72 -15.04 -3.10
C CYS A 201 -2.20 -15.15 -3.25
N SER A 202 -1.65 -14.50 -4.28
CA SER A 202 -0.21 -14.47 -4.59
C SER A 202 0.49 -13.30 -3.89
N ASP A 203 -0.26 -12.26 -3.57
CA ASP A 203 0.26 -11.06 -2.90
C ASP A 203 0.61 -11.33 -1.43
N HIS A 204 1.64 -10.66 -0.95
CA HIS A 204 2.08 -10.82 0.43
C HIS A 204 1.07 -10.19 1.39
N LYS A 205 0.62 -10.97 2.38
CA LYS A 205 -0.38 -10.53 3.36
C LYS A 205 0.23 -9.47 4.29
N ARG A 206 -0.27 -8.25 4.16
CA ARG A 206 0.09 -7.11 5.01
C ARG A 206 -0.66 -7.13 6.34
N LYS A 207 -0.30 -6.22 7.25
CA LYS A 207 -0.92 -6.10 8.58
C LYS A 207 -2.40 -5.80 8.53
N ASP A 208 -2.80 -4.99 7.56
CA ASP A 208 -4.16 -4.54 7.26
C ASP A 208 -4.86 -5.46 6.25
N PHE A 209 -4.37 -6.70 6.05
CA PHE A 209 -4.91 -7.60 5.03
C PHE A 209 -6.41 -7.86 5.22
N LYS A 210 -6.88 -8.03 6.45
CA LYS A 210 -8.30 -8.30 6.72
C LYS A 210 -9.16 -7.09 6.39
N GLU A 211 -8.73 -5.91 6.82
CA GLU A 211 -9.36 -4.63 6.56
C GLU A 211 -9.42 -4.35 5.06
N MET A 212 -8.34 -4.65 4.32
CA MET A 212 -8.29 -4.51 2.86
C MET A 212 -9.22 -5.49 2.14
N ILE A 213 -9.38 -6.74 2.62
CA ILE A 213 -10.35 -7.68 2.05
C ILE A 213 -11.78 -7.19 2.26
N VAL A 214 -12.11 -6.75 3.49
CA VAL A 214 -13.43 -6.18 3.79
C VAL A 214 -13.69 -4.94 2.93
N HIS A 215 -12.67 -4.09 2.75
CA HIS A 215 -12.72 -2.94 1.86
C HIS A 215 -13.03 -3.33 0.41
N HIS A 216 -12.24 -4.23 -0.18
CA HIS A 216 -12.44 -4.65 -1.58
C HIS A 216 -13.82 -5.27 -1.79
N PHE A 217 -14.28 -6.08 -0.84
CA PHE A 217 -15.63 -6.62 -0.89
C PHE A 217 -16.68 -5.50 -0.86
N ALA A 218 -16.57 -4.56 0.09
CA ALA A 218 -17.50 -3.44 0.23
C ALA A 218 -17.50 -2.52 -1.00
N THR A 219 -16.32 -2.16 -1.53
CA THR A 219 -16.21 -1.28 -2.70
C THR A 219 -16.75 -1.95 -3.95
N MET A 220 -16.45 -3.23 -4.20
CA MET A 220 -16.98 -3.94 -5.37
C MET A 220 -18.51 -4.11 -5.29
N VAL A 221 -19.06 -4.39 -4.10
CA VAL A 221 -20.51 -4.42 -3.89
C VAL A 221 -21.12 -3.04 -4.15
N LEU A 222 -20.53 -1.98 -3.60
CA LEU A 222 -20.98 -0.59 -3.84
C LEU A 222 -20.93 -0.24 -5.32
N MET A 223 -19.83 -0.54 -6.03
CA MET A 223 -19.71 -0.25 -7.46
C MET A 223 -20.74 -1.02 -8.29
N TYR A 224 -20.91 -2.32 -8.02
CA TYR A 224 -21.88 -3.16 -8.73
C TYR A 224 -23.31 -2.67 -8.54
N PHE A 225 -23.75 -2.49 -7.28
CA PHE A 225 -25.12 -2.06 -7.01
C PHE A 225 -25.35 -0.57 -7.34
N SER A 226 -24.33 0.28 -7.24
CA SER A 226 -24.41 1.66 -7.71
C SER A 226 -24.71 1.73 -9.21
N TRP A 227 -24.09 0.85 -10.00
CA TRP A 227 -24.37 0.76 -11.44
C TRP A 227 -25.80 0.26 -11.69
N VAL A 228 -26.17 -0.89 -11.13
CA VAL A 228 -27.48 -1.53 -11.35
C VAL A 228 -28.65 -0.64 -10.90
N LEU A 229 -28.49 0.09 -9.79
CA LEU A 229 -29.52 0.97 -9.25
C LEU A 229 -29.43 2.41 -9.80
N ASN A 230 -28.52 2.65 -10.75
CA ASN A 230 -28.27 3.95 -11.33
C ASN A 230 -27.92 5.06 -10.31
N PHE A 231 -27.15 4.73 -9.27
CA PHE A 231 -26.50 5.70 -8.38
C PHE A 231 -25.15 6.19 -8.95
N VAL A 232 -24.97 6.10 -10.27
CA VAL A 232 -23.71 6.35 -10.98
C VAL A 232 -23.16 7.74 -10.71
N ARG A 233 -24.02 8.78 -10.65
CA ARG A 233 -23.60 10.16 -10.38
C ARG A 233 -22.86 10.29 -9.04
N ILE A 234 -23.48 9.86 -7.95
CA ILE A 234 -22.82 9.94 -6.63
C ILE A 234 -21.65 8.96 -6.55
N GLY A 235 -21.75 7.78 -7.14
CA GLY A 235 -20.65 6.82 -7.10
C GLY A 235 -19.42 7.25 -7.91
N THR A 236 -19.55 8.01 -9.01
CA THR A 236 -18.38 8.60 -9.69
C THR A 236 -17.66 9.63 -8.83
N ILE A 237 -18.38 10.40 -8.00
CA ILE A 237 -17.79 11.29 -7.00
C ILE A 237 -17.06 10.47 -5.93
N VAL A 238 -17.67 9.38 -5.46
CA VAL A 238 -17.04 8.45 -4.50
C VAL A 238 -15.71 7.94 -5.05
N LEU A 239 -15.67 7.41 -6.28
CA LEU A 239 -14.44 6.94 -6.92
C LEU A 239 -13.36 8.03 -6.97
N ALA A 240 -13.69 9.22 -7.47
CA ALA A 240 -12.75 10.34 -7.58
C ALA A 240 -12.16 10.78 -6.23
N VAL A 241 -12.99 10.83 -5.17
CA VAL A 241 -12.54 11.15 -3.81
C VAL A 241 -11.59 10.07 -3.28
N HIS A 242 -11.77 8.82 -3.70
CA HIS A 242 -10.94 7.73 -3.25
C HIS A 242 -9.53 7.76 -3.85
N ASP A 243 -9.42 8.03 -5.14
CA ASP A 243 -8.13 8.00 -5.85
C ASP A 243 -7.21 9.18 -5.52
N ALA A 244 -7.80 10.29 -5.04
CA ALA A 244 -7.11 11.54 -4.76
C ALA A 244 -5.91 11.37 -3.80
N ALA A 245 -6.08 10.62 -2.72
CA ALA A 245 -5.03 10.44 -1.71
C ALA A 245 -4.03 9.33 -2.10
N ASP A 246 -4.48 8.33 -2.84
CA ASP A 246 -3.70 7.11 -3.11
C ASP A 246 -2.52 7.36 -4.04
N THR A 247 -2.66 8.32 -4.96
CA THR A 247 -1.56 8.85 -5.77
C THR A 247 -0.36 9.27 -4.90
N TRP A 248 -0.61 10.04 -3.85
CA TRP A 248 0.44 10.55 -2.97
C TRP A 248 0.99 9.48 -2.05
N LEU A 249 0.16 8.55 -1.59
CA LEU A 249 0.60 7.38 -0.82
C LEU A 249 1.59 6.52 -1.61
N ALA A 250 1.31 6.29 -2.90
CA ALA A 250 2.19 5.53 -3.77
C ALA A 250 3.54 6.24 -3.97
N LEU A 251 3.53 7.56 -4.20
CA LEU A 251 4.75 8.38 -4.30
C LEU A 251 5.59 8.36 -3.01
N THR A 252 4.95 8.43 -1.84
CA THR A 252 5.63 8.30 -0.55
C THR A 252 6.36 6.95 -0.46
N LYS A 253 5.66 5.85 -0.74
CA LYS A 253 6.25 4.50 -0.66
C LYS A 253 7.40 4.31 -1.66
N MET A 254 7.23 4.76 -2.90
CA MET A 254 8.30 4.73 -3.90
C MET A 254 9.53 5.52 -3.45
N SER A 255 9.34 6.69 -2.85
CA SER A 255 10.44 7.52 -2.33
C SER A 255 11.18 6.87 -1.16
N ILE A 256 10.47 6.10 -0.32
CA ILE A 256 11.07 5.29 0.75
C ILE A 256 12.03 4.25 0.14
N TYR A 257 11.58 3.49 -0.86
CA TYR A 257 12.40 2.44 -1.49
C TYR A 257 13.58 2.99 -2.29
N SER A 258 13.45 4.20 -2.83
CA SER A 258 14.56 4.95 -3.46
C SER A 258 15.47 5.65 -2.45
N LYS A 259 15.23 5.50 -1.14
CA LYS A 259 16.00 6.11 -0.04
C LYS A 259 16.08 7.64 -0.09
N ASN A 260 15.11 8.30 -0.73
CA ASN A 260 15.03 9.76 -0.78
C ASN A 260 14.20 10.28 0.40
N LYS A 261 14.89 10.66 1.49
CA LYS A 261 14.23 11.10 2.73
C LYS A 261 13.41 12.37 2.54
N MET A 262 13.96 13.37 1.84
CA MET A 262 13.29 14.66 1.58
C MET A 262 12.01 14.47 0.77
N ALA A 263 12.07 13.75 -0.35
CA ALA A 263 10.89 13.49 -1.18
C ALA A 263 9.82 12.70 -0.41
N THR A 264 10.23 11.71 0.40
CA THR A 264 9.29 10.96 1.24
C THR A 264 8.54 11.88 2.19
N ASP A 265 9.24 12.79 2.88
CA ASP A 265 8.63 13.65 3.90
C ASP A 265 7.66 14.66 3.27
N ILE A 266 8.01 15.20 2.09
CA ILE A 266 7.13 16.07 1.31
C ILE A 266 5.88 15.32 0.86
N PHE A 267 6.04 14.19 0.16
CA PHE A 267 4.89 13.42 -0.35
C PHE A 267 4.03 12.88 0.77
N PHE A 268 4.61 12.46 1.90
CA PHE A 268 3.85 12.00 3.06
C PHE A 268 3.02 13.14 3.68
N GLY A 269 3.57 14.36 3.74
CA GLY A 269 2.82 15.54 4.21
C GLY A 269 1.62 15.85 3.29
N ILE A 270 1.83 15.81 1.97
CA ILE A 270 0.76 16.02 0.98
C ILE A 270 -0.29 14.91 1.07
N PHE A 271 0.15 13.64 1.15
CA PHE A 271 -0.72 12.49 1.37
C PHE A 271 -1.59 12.67 2.61
N LEU A 272 -1.00 13.03 3.76
CA LEU A 272 -1.74 13.21 5.01
C LEU A 272 -2.78 14.32 4.87
N LEU A 273 -2.41 15.46 4.29
CA LEU A 273 -3.35 16.56 4.07
C LEU A 273 -4.54 16.12 3.20
N ILE A 274 -4.25 15.52 2.04
CA ILE A 274 -5.29 15.10 1.10
C ILE A 274 -6.15 13.98 1.69
N TRP A 275 -5.55 13.03 2.42
CA TRP A 275 -6.28 11.97 3.13
C TRP A 275 -7.30 12.55 4.11
N ILE A 276 -6.91 13.51 4.95
CA ILE A 276 -7.83 14.12 5.91
C ILE A 276 -8.96 14.87 5.19
N LEU A 277 -8.60 15.68 4.19
CA LEU A 277 -9.58 16.44 3.40
C LEU A 277 -10.56 15.54 2.65
N SER A 278 -10.08 14.47 2.02
CA SER A 278 -10.94 13.58 1.23
C SER A 278 -11.73 12.62 2.10
N ARG A 279 -11.10 11.98 3.11
CA ARG A 279 -11.69 10.86 3.88
C ARG A 279 -12.43 11.26 5.14
N LEU A 280 -12.02 12.35 5.80
CA LEU A 280 -12.61 12.76 7.08
C LEU A 280 -13.43 14.04 6.97
N VAL A 281 -13.24 14.82 5.90
CA VAL A 281 -14.02 16.02 5.64
C VAL A 281 -15.00 15.78 4.50
N TYR A 282 -14.51 15.67 3.27
CA TYR A 282 -15.38 15.60 2.09
C TYR A 282 -16.28 14.36 2.11
N TYR A 283 -15.73 13.17 2.33
CA TYR A 283 -16.52 11.94 2.30
C TYR A 283 -17.69 11.95 3.32
N PRO A 284 -17.50 12.17 4.64
CA PRO A 284 -18.63 12.14 5.57
C PRO A 284 -19.57 13.36 5.43
N PHE A 285 -19.05 14.57 5.23
CA PHE A 285 -19.90 15.76 5.23
C PHE A 285 -20.55 16.07 3.88
N VAL A 286 -20.05 15.50 2.78
CA VAL A 286 -20.61 15.68 1.43
C VAL A 286 -21.23 14.39 0.92
N VAL A 287 -20.47 13.29 0.85
CA VAL A 287 -20.97 12.03 0.26
C VAL A 287 -21.98 11.33 1.17
N LEU A 288 -21.64 11.08 2.45
CA LEU A 288 -22.58 10.42 3.37
C LEU A 288 -23.80 11.31 3.62
N TYR A 289 -23.59 12.62 3.80
CA TYR A 289 -24.70 13.57 3.91
C TYR A 289 -25.62 13.50 2.70
N SER A 290 -25.05 13.53 1.49
CA SER A 290 -25.80 13.43 0.24
C SER A 290 -26.64 12.15 0.19
N THR A 291 -26.01 11.00 0.37
CA THR A 291 -26.67 9.69 0.27
C THR A 291 -27.67 9.39 1.37
N THR A 292 -27.54 10.01 2.54
CA THR A 292 -28.45 9.82 3.68
C THR A 292 -29.60 10.82 3.72
N PHE A 293 -29.39 12.09 3.35
CA PHE A 293 -30.38 13.15 3.59
C PHE A 293 -30.93 13.81 2.32
N GLU A 294 -30.12 13.96 1.27
CA GLU A 294 -30.55 14.67 0.07
C GLU A 294 -31.66 13.96 -0.72
N PRO A 295 -31.79 12.62 -0.76
CA PRO A 295 -32.96 11.94 -1.34
C PRO A 295 -34.29 12.39 -0.72
N TYR A 296 -34.33 12.67 0.58
CA TYR A 296 -35.53 13.17 1.25
C TYR A 296 -35.73 14.66 0.95
N ALA A 297 -34.65 15.45 0.97
CA ALA A 297 -34.70 16.87 0.68
C ALA A 297 -35.13 17.18 -0.76
N SER A 298 -34.74 16.34 -1.72
CA SER A 298 -35.15 16.44 -3.13
C SER A 298 -36.55 15.88 -3.39
N LYS A 299 -37.24 15.36 -2.36
CA LYS A 299 -38.52 14.66 -2.46
C LYS A 299 -38.48 13.44 -3.39
N LEU A 300 -37.31 12.83 -3.54
CA LEU A 300 -37.16 11.58 -4.29
C LEU A 300 -37.90 10.45 -3.60
N THR A 301 -37.86 10.43 -2.27
CA THR A 301 -38.61 9.48 -1.45
C THR A 301 -39.07 10.13 -0.15
N ASP A 302 -40.28 9.81 0.28
CA ASP A 302 -40.83 10.23 1.59
C ASP A 302 -40.42 9.26 2.71
N HIS A 303 -39.96 8.06 2.35
CA HIS A 303 -39.61 7.00 3.29
C HIS A 303 -38.31 6.30 2.90
N THR A 304 -37.66 5.70 3.89
CA THR A 304 -36.48 4.88 3.65
C THR A 304 -36.87 3.58 2.95
N PHE A 305 -36.19 3.25 1.84
CA PHE A 305 -36.38 2.01 1.08
C PHE A 305 -35.12 1.12 1.12
N GLY A 306 -35.25 -0.13 0.70
CA GLY A 306 -34.22 -1.17 0.86
C GLY A 306 -32.89 -0.81 0.19
N ALA A 307 -32.91 -0.31 -1.05
CA ALA A 307 -31.68 0.08 -1.74
C ALA A 307 -30.93 1.21 -1.03
N HIS A 308 -31.66 2.21 -0.51
CA HIS A 308 -31.08 3.31 0.26
C HIS A 308 -30.38 2.80 1.52
N LEU A 309 -31.00 1.88 2.28
CA LEU A 309 -30.38 1.27 3.47
C LEU A 309 -29.16 0.44 3.11
N PHE A 310 -29.29 -0.40 2.08
CA PHE A 310 -28.23 -1.26 1.60
C PHE A 310 -26.99 -0.45 1.20
N PHE A 311 -27.17 0.59 0.39
CA PHE A 311 -26.07 1.42 -0.09
C PHE A 311 -25.41 2.22 1.05
N ASN A 312 -26.22 2.87 1.90
CA ASN A 312 -25.69 3.63 3.03
C ASN A 312 -24.94 2.73 4.03
N PHE A 313 -25.41 1.50 4.28
CA PHE A 313 -24.70 0.55 5.14
C PHE A 313 -23.24 0.34 4.70
N PHE A 314 -23.01 0.07 3.41
CA PHE A 314 -21.65 -0.13 2.90
C PHE A 314 -20.83 1.18 2.87
N LEU A 315 -21.48 2.32 2.60
CA LEU A 315 -20.79 3.61 2.66
C LEU A 315 -20.33 3.97 4.09
N TYR A 316 -21.15 3.67 5.10
CA TYR A 316 -20.76 3.81 6.51
C TYR A 316 -19.69 2.81 6.91
N LEU A 317 -19.74 1.56 6.41
CA LEU A 317 -18.67 0.59 6.59
C LEU A 317 -17.33 1.13 6.05
N LEU A 318 -17.33 1.74 4.86
CA LEU A 318 -16.14 2.40 4.32
C LEU A 318 -15.66 3.54 5.24
N GLN A 319 -16.57 4.33 5.82
CA GLN A 319 -16.17 5.39 6.76
C GLN A 319 -15.51 4.85 8.02
N ILE A 320 -16.00 3.73 8.56
CA ILE A 320 -15.38 3.08 9.71
C ILE A 320 -13.95 2.65 9.35
N LEU A 321 -13.74 2.06 8.17
CA LEU A 321 -12.40 1.71 7.68
C LEU A 321 -11.50 2.94 7.53
N HIS A 322 -12.02 4.06 7.00
CA HIS A 322 -11.28 5.33 6.94
C HIS A 322 -10.81 5.80 8.32
N ILE A 323 -11.64 5.67 9.35
CA ILE A 323 -11.28 6.02 10.74
C ILE A 323 -10.18 5.09 11.26
N ILE A 324 -10.28 3.77 11.00
CA ILE A 324 -9.26 2.79 11.38
C ILE A 324 -7.91 3.11 10.73
N TRP A 325 -7.87 3.34 9.41
CA TRP A 325 -6.63 3.71 8.72
C TRP A 325 -6.09 5.06 9.16
N THR A 326 -6.96 6.03 9.41
CA THR A 326 -6.59 7.34 9.98
C THR A 326 -5.86 7.16 11.31
N TYR A 327 -6.41 6.34 12.23
CA TYR A 327 -5.75 6.02 13.49
C TYR A 327 -4.35 5.42 13.28
N MET A 328 -4.21 4.50 12.32
CA MET A 328 -2.90 3.91 11.99
C MET A 328 -1.92 4.95 11.43
N ILE A 329 -2.37 5.87 10.58
CA ILE A 329 -1.55 6.96 10.03
C ILE A 329 -1.06 7.89 11.16
N PHE A 330 -1.96 8.34 12.04
CA PHE A 330 -1.56 9.19 13.17
C PHE A 330 -0.62 8.47 14.14
N ARG A 331 -0.77 7.16 14.33
CA ARG A 331 0.18 6.35 15.11
C ARG A 331 1.59 6.34 14.49
N ILE A 332 1.71 6.40 13.16
CA ILE A 332 3.00 6.54 12.47
C ILE A 332 3.56 7.96 12.69
N VAL A 333 2.73 8.99 12.54
CA VAL A 333 3.12 10.40 12.78
C VAL A 333 3.64 10.60 14.20
N TYR A 334 2.88 10.14 15.20
CA TYR A 334 3.25 10.24 16.62
C TYR A 334 4.61 9.60 16.91
N ARG A 335 4.84 8.39 16.38
CA ARG A 335 6.13 7.70 16.52
C ARG A 335 7.28 8.45 15.86
N LYS A 336 7.05 9.07 14.70
CA LYS A 336 8.04 9.86 13.98
C LYS A 336 8.42 11.13 14.77
N LEU A 337 7.45 11.81 15.37
CA LEU A 337 7.69 13.07 16.10
C LEU A 337 8.40 12.87 17.44
N ILE A 338 8.08 11.81 18.19
CA ILE A 338 8.62 11.60 19.54
C ILE A 338 9.99 10.91 19.54
N LYS A 339 10.21 9.93 18.65
CA LYS A 339 11.45 9.14 18.69
C LYS A 339 12.65 9.85 18.04
N GLY A 340 12.46 10.97 17.35
CA GLY A 340 13.53 11.85 16.83
C GLY A 340 14.51 11.24 15.81
N ASN A 341 14.55 9.92 15.64
CA ASN A 341 15.48 9.21 14.79
C ASN A 341 14.74 8.51 13.65
N VAL A 342 14.81 9.16 12.49
CA VAL A 342 14.16 8.73 11.25
C VAL A 342 14.72 7.42 10.69
N GLU A 343 15.89 6.97 11.14
CA GLU A 343 16.50 5.70 10.72
C GLU A 343 15.94 4.49 11.47
N ASP A 344 15.72 4.58 12.78
CA ASP A 344 15.09 3.53 13.60
C ASP A 344 13.58 3.40 13.29
N VAL A 345 12.89 4.51 13.01
CA VAL A 345 11.49 4.50 12.56
C VAL A 345 11.36 3.94 11.14
N ARG A 346 12.43 4.01 10.33
CA ARG A 346 12.42 3.52 8.94
C ARG A 346 12.82 2.06 8.80
N SER A 347 13.74 1.53 9.61
CA SER A 347 13.87 0.07 9.75
C SER A 347 12.53 -0.51 10.20
N ASP A 348 11.89 0.07 11.23
CA ASP A 348 10.52 -0.24 11.70
C ASP A 348 9.44 -0.02 10.63
N SER A 349 9.68 0.76 9.57
CA SER A 349 8.67 1.01 8.51
C SER A 349 8.78 0.01 7.35
N GLU A 350 9.97 -0.53 7.08
CA GLU A 350 10.10 -1.73 6.26
C GLU A 350 9.78 -3.00 7.07
N GLU A 351 10.02 -2.95 8.38
CA GLU A 351 9.39 -3.78 9.41
C GLU A 351 7.90 -3.48 9.57
N SER A 352 7.35 -2.34 9.14
CA SER A 352 5.90 -2.11 9.39
C SER A 352 5.01 -3.04 8.54
N ASN A 353 5.58 -3.64 7.49
CA ASN A 353 5.03 -4.80 6.77
C ASN A 353 5.62 -6.16 7.18
N ALA A 354 6.59 -6.23 8.11
CA ALA A 354 7.28 -7.44 8.58
C ALA A 354 7.40 -7.61 10.13
N GLU A 355 6.77 -6.74 10.91
CA GLU A 355 6.89 -6.63 12.37
C GLU A 355 5.58 -7.10 13.02
N TYR A 356 5.17 -8.29 12.62
CA TYR A 356 4.37 -9.19 13.46
C TYR A 356 5.19 -10.44 13.83
N GLU A 357 6.52 -10.31 13.96
CA GLU A 357 7.38 -11.40 14.43
C GLU A 357 8.62 -10.87 15.19
N SER A 358 8.46 -9.87 16.07
CA SER A 358 9.53 -9.39 16.95
C SER A 358 9.21 -9.64 18.42
N ASP A 359 9.10 -10.92 18.78
CA ASP A 359 9.01 -11.33 20.18
C ASP A 359 10.26 -12.13 20.59
N SER A 360 11.41 -11.78 19.98
CA SER A 360 12.73 -12.38 20.26
C SER A 360 13.94 -11.48 20.00
N GLU A 361 13.79 -10.17 19.73
CA GLU A 361 14.93 -9.25 19.55
C GLU A 361 15.16 -8.28 20.73
N GLN A 362 14.25 -8.28 21.73
CA GLN A 362 14.41 -7.47 22.95
C GLN A 362 15.50 -8.00 23.90
N GLU A 363 15.74 -9.33 23.96
CA GLU A 363 16.76 -9.92 24.85
C GLU A 363 18.22 -9.72 24.40
N GLY A 364 18.47 -9.41 23.13
CA GLY A 364 19.82 -9.23 22.58
C GLY A 364 20.43 -7.86 22.86
N LYS A 365 19.60 -6.82 22.94
CA LYS A 365 20.03 -5.43 23.20
C LYS A 365 20.29 -5.18 24.69
N GLU A 366 19.45 -5.72 25.58
CA GLU A 366 19.66 -5.65 27.04
C GLU A 366 20.95 -6.37 27.48
N ARG A 367 21.35 -7.45 26.81
CA ARG A 367 22.59 -8.20 27.13
C ARG A 367 23.88 -7.48 26.73
N LYS A 368 23.84 -6.55 25.77
CA LYS A 368 25.00 -5.71 25.40
C LYS A 368 25.19 -4.58 26.41
N GLU A 369 24.12 -3.92 26.82
CA GLU A 369 24.18 -2.87 27.87
C GLU A 369 24.59 -3.44 29.24
N ARG A 370 24.20 -4.68 29.57
CA ARG A 370 24.63 -5.35 30.81
C ARG A 370 26.11 -5.74 30.81
N LYS A 371 26.72 -5.99 29.65
CA LYS A 371 28.15 -6.33 29.51
C LYS A 371 29.06 -5.10 29.57
N GLU A 372 28.61 -3.95 29.07
CA GLU A 372 29.36 -2.69 29.19
C GLU A 372 29.36 -2.12 30.62
N LYS A 373 28.32 -2.42 31.42
CA LYS A 373 28.24 -1.99 32.83
C LYS A 373 28.99 -2.87 33.84
N MET A 374 29.61 -3.98 33.44
CA MET A 374 30.23 -4.97 34.36
C MET A 374 31.76 -5.09 34.26
N GLN A 375 32.49 -4.15 33.63
CA GLN A 375 33.96 -4.11 33.76
C GLN A 375 34.38 -3.32 35.01
N PRO A 376 35.12 -3.91 35.98
CA PRO A 376 35.66 -3.19 37.12
C PRO A 376 37.02 -2.59 36.75
N ASN A 377 37.16 -1.27 36.80
CA ASN A 377 38.47 -0.63 36.64
C ASN A 377 39.21 -0.66 37.98
N GLY A 378 40.30 -1.43 38.00
CA GLY A 378 41.14 -1.69 39.16
C GLY A 378 42.04 -0.53 39.57
N THR A 379 42.29 -0.55 40.88
CA THR A 379 43.26 0.13 41.75
C THR A 379 44.54 0.67 41.09
N LYS A 380 44.83 1.97 41.34
CA LYS A 380 46.15 2.60 41.09
C LYS A 380 47.10 2.31 42.27
N VAL A 381 48.33 1.87 41.96
CA VAL A 381 49.48 1.88 42.89
C VAL A 381 50.50 2.91 42.37
N PRO A 382 51.12 3.76 43.21
CA PRO A 382 51.98 4.85 42.76
C PRO A 382 53.47 4.45 42.68
N LYS A 383 54.23 5.13 41.82
CA LYS A 383 55.71 5.17 41.89
C LYS A 383 56.23 6.59 41.67
N SER A 384 57.28 6.88 42.42
CA SER A 384 57.90 8.13 42.81
C SER A 384 58.82 8.79 41.76
N GLU A 385 59.12 10.06 42.03
CA GLU A 385 60.01 11.02 41.35
C GLU A 385 61.47 10.58 41.16
N GLN A 386 62.12 11.06 40.08
CA GLN A 386 63.37 11.86 40.15
C GLN A 386 63.81 12.44 38.78
N ASN A 387 63.94 13.78 38.75
CA ASN A 387 64.89 14.69 38.07
C ASN A 387 65.63 14.36 36.76
N GLY A 388 65.75 15.39 35.89
CA GLY A 388 66.99 15.61 35.12
C GLY A 388 66.92 16.33 33.75
N SER A 389 66.81 17.65 33.79
CA SER A 389 67.34 18.72 32.89
C SER A 389 68.18 18.45 31.60
N ASN A 390 67.98 19.35 30.62
CA ASN A 390 68.88 19.94 29.59
C ASN A 390 69.07 19.31 28.18
N GLY A 391 68.85 20.14 27.15
CA GLY A 391 69.95 20.52 26.21
C GLY A 391 69.83 20.23 24.70
N ALA A 392 69.48 21.26 23.92
CA ALA A 392 70.10 21.77 22.68
C ALA A 392 70.40 20.89 21.41
N VAL A 393 69.85 21.37 20.27
CA VAL A 393 70.47 21.73 18.96
C VAL A 393 71.47 20.77 18.26
N THR A 394 71.20 20.40 16.99
CA THR A 394 72.04 20.68 15.76
C THR A 394 71.60 19.89 14.50
N ASN A 395 71.91 20.51 13.35
CA ASN A 395 71.72 20.12 11.93
C ASN A 395 72.47 18.84 11.47
N GLY A 396 72.14 18.33 10.27
CA GLY A 396 73.13 17.58 9.47
C GLY A 396 72.63 16.84 8.22
N TYR A 397 73.05 17.34 7.05
CA TYR A 397 72.92 16.83 5.68
C TYR A 397 73.43 15.39 5.42
N GLY A 398 72.98 14.75 4.33
CA GLY A 398 73.67 13.60 3.72
C GLY A 398 73.06 13.05 2.42
N HIS A 399 73.69 13.39 1.29
CA HIS A 399 73.41 13.00 -0.11
C HIS A 399 73.75 11.53 -0.48
N LYS A 400 73.04 10.96 -1.48
CA LYS A 400 73.50 10.16 -2.66
C LYS A 400 72.30 9.38 -3.24
N ALA A 401 71.81 9.48 -4.49
CA ALA A 401 72.38 9.53 -5.85
C ALA A 401 72.15 8.19 -6.63
N ASN A 402 71.33 8.32 -7.69
CA ASN A 402 71.46 7.78 -9.07
C ASN A 402 71.02 6.36 -9.52
N GLY A 403 70.39 6.37 -10.72
CA GLY A 403 70.30 5.27 -11.72
C GLY A 403 68.86 4.78 -12.00
N ARG A 404 68.05 5.39 -12.88
CA ARG A 404 67.98 5.38 -14.36
C ARG A 404 67.66 4.00 -15.01
N LEU A 405 66.41 3.90 -15.48
CA LEU A 405 65.82 3.28 -16.69
C LEU A 405 66.23 1.85 -17.12
N GLU A 406 65.22 1.01 -17.40
CA GLU A 406 64.98 0.52 -18.76
C GLU A 406 63.54 -0.02 -18.96
N MET A 407 63.00 0.23 -20.15
CA MET A 407 61.69 -0.19 -20.64
C MET A 407 61.81 -1.43 -21.53
N ASN A 408 60.79 -2.28 -21.52
CA ASN A 408 60.35 -3.16 -22.62
C ASN A 408 58.84 -3.38 -22.39
N GLY A 409 57.89 -3.27 -23.33
CA GLY A 409 57.94 -3.30 -24.78
C GLY A 409 57.07 -4.46 -25.31
N ASN A 410 55.99 -4.12 -26.05
CA ASN A 410 55.08 -4.95 -26.85
C ASN A 410 53.87 -5.62 -26.14
N GLY A 411 52.65 -5.65 -26.67
CA GLY A 411 52.10 -5.18 -27.96
C GLY A 411 50.91 -6.06 -28.42
N PHE A 412 49.98 -5.46 -29.19
CA PHE A 412 48.81 -5.99 -29.94
C PHE A 412 47.49 -6.18 -29.16
N LYS A 413 46.40 -5.41 -29.37
CA LYS A 413 45.54 -5.10 -30.55
C LYS A 413 44.80 -6.30 -31.15
N ASN A 414 43.48 -6.40 -30.90
CA ASN A 414 42.42 -5.90 -31.80
C ASN A 414 41.13 -5.66 -31.05
#